data_AF-A0A6V7JKR4-F1
#
_entry.id   AF-A0A6V7JKR4-F1
#
_cell.length_a   1.000
_cell.length_b   1.000
_cell.length_c   1.000
_cell.angle_alpha   90.00
_cell.angle_beta   90.00
_cell.angle_gamma   90.00
#
_symmetry.space_group_name_H-M   'P 1'
#
loop_
_entity.id
_entity.type
_entity.pdbx_description
1 polymer ?
#
loop_
_entity_poly.entity_id
_entity_poly.type
_entity_poly.pdbx_seq_one_letter_code
_entity_poly.pdbx_strand_id
1 'polypeptide(L)' 'VAMATGQVIFQRFYYSKSLVRHNMETTAMGCVCLASKIEEAPRRIRDVINVFNHIKQVSSQ' A
#
# COMPACT_ATOMS: atom_id res chain seq x y z
N VAL A 1 -7.03 -12.88 -1.36
CA VAL A 1 -6.19 -12.68 -2.57
C VAL A 1 -5.67 -11.23 -2.63
N ALA A 2 -6.25 -10.33 -1.83
CA ALA A 2 -5.88 -8.91 -1.67
C ALA A 2 -4.40 -8.57 -1.52
N MET A 3 -3.60 -9.38 -0.82
CA MET A 3 -2.16 -9.12 -0.66
C MET A 3 -1.40 -9.27 -1.98
N ALA A 4 -1.69 -10.33 -2.75
CA ALA A 4 -1.08 -10.55 -4.06
C ALA A 4 -1.48 -9.44 -5.03
N THR A 5 -2.76 -9.06 -5.03
CA THR A 5 -3.29 -7.96 -5.83
C THR A 5 -2.60 -6.63 -5.48
N GLY A 6 -2.39 -6.34 -4.20
CA GLY A 6 -1.67 -5.15 -3.73
C GLY A 6 -0.22 -5.10 -4.23
N GLN A 7 0.51 -6.22 -4.18
CA GLN A 7 1.89 -6.29 -4.67
C GLN A 7 2.00 -6.14 -6.18
N VAL A 8 1.10 -6.79 -6.94
CA VAL A 8 1.08 -6.68 -8.41
C VAL A 8 0.75 -5.25 -8.86
N ILE A 9 -0.19 -4.59 -8.20
CA ILE A 9 -0.55 -3.19 -8.50
C ILE A 9 0.61 -2.25 -8.18
N PHE A 10 1.33 -2.49 -7.08
CA PHE A 10 2.50 -1.72 -6.72
C PHE A 10 3.64 -1.85 -7.75
N GLN A 11 3.94 -3.07 -8.20
CA GLN A 11 4.92 -3.31 -9.26
C GLN A 11 4.50 -2.66 -10.58
N ARG A 12 3.22 -2.80 -10.98
CA ARG A 12 2.69 -2.14 -12.19
C ARG A 12 2.76 -0.62 -12.10
N PHE A 13 2.49 -0.05 -10.93
CA PHE A 13 2.57 1.39 -10.71
C PHE A 13 4.00 1.90 -10.90
N TYR A 14 4.98 1.25 -10.29
CA TYR A 14 6.39 1.66 -10.40
C TYR A 14 7.07 1.27 -11.71
N TYR A 15 6.47 0.37 -12.48
CA TYR A 15 6.87 0.14 -13.87
C TYR A 15 6.60 1.38 -14.75
N SER A 16 5.51 2.11 -14.49
CA SER A 16 5.14 3.30 -15.28
C SER A 16 5.44 4.64 -14.61
N LYS A 17 5.64 4.67 -13.28
CA LYS A 17 5.93 5.88 -12.50
C LYS A 17 7.25 5.75 -11.76
N SER A 18 7.96 6.86 -11.57
CA SER A 18 9.26 6.84 -10.90
C SER A 18 9.14 6.70 -9.37
N LEU A 19 9.94 5.77 -8.82
CA LEU A 19 10.23 5.57 -7.38
C LEU A 19 10.75 6.83 -6.67
N VAL A 20 11.42 7.72 -7.41
CA VAL A 20 12.01 8.93 -6.85
C VAL A 20 10.98 10.06 -6.72
N ARG A 21 9.96 10.08 -7.57
CA ARG A 21 8.92 11.12 -7.56
C ARG A 21 7.72 10.79 -6.66
N HIS A 22 7.49 9.51 -6.37
CA HIS A 22 6.36 9.08 -5.57
C HIS A 22 6.86 8.34 -4.34
N ASN A 23 6.55 8.87 -3.15
CA ASN A 23 6.91 8.24 -1.88
C ASN A 23 6.34 6.82 -1.81
N MET A 24 7.22 5.87 -1.51
CA MET A 24 6.89 4.44 -1.44
C MET A 24 5.79 4.16 -0.42
N GLU A 25 5.85 4.80 0.75
CA GLU A 25 4.88 4.61 1.83
C GLU A 25 3.47 5.04 1.40
N THR A 26 3.33 6.24 0.85
CA THR A 26 2.04 6.78 0.40
C THR A 26 1.45 5.97 -0.74
N THR A 27 2.30 5.53 -1.67
CA THR A 27 1.91 4.70 -2.81
C THR A 27 1.45 3.32 -2.33
N ALA A 28 2.18 2.68 -1.42
CA ALA A 28 1.84 1.37 -0.87
C ALA A 28 0.52 1.40 -0.09
N MET A 29 0.26 2.43 0.73
CA MET A 29 -1.04 2.61 1.40
C MET A 29 -2.19 2.72 0.39
N GLY A 30 -1.98 3.47 -0.70
CA GLY A 30 -2.95 3.61 -1.78
C GLY A 30 -3.22 2.29 -2.51
N CYS A 31 -2.18 1.54 -2.85
CA CYS A 31 -2.30 0.22 -3.49
C CYS A 31 -3.04 -0.78 -2.59
N VAL A 32 -2.79 -0.78 -1.28
CA VAL A 32 -3.49 -1.66 -0.31
C VAL A 32 -4.96 -1.27 -0.18
N CYS A 33 -5.28 0.02 -0.11
CA CYS A 33 -6.67 0.48 -0.09
C CYS A 33 -7.40 0.12 -1.38
N LEU A 34 -6.73 0.20 -2.53
CA LEU A 34 -7.31 -0.13 -3.82
C LEU A 34 -7.50 -1.65 -4.02
N ALA A 35 -6.52 -2.46 -3.62
CA ALA A 35 -6.63 -3.92 -3.64
C ALA A 35 -7.75 -4.44 -2.72
N SER A 36 -7.94 -3.80 -1.57
CA SER A 36 -9.05 -4.09 -0.65
C SER A 36 -10.42 -3.81 -1.26
N LYS A 37 -10.54 -2.79 -2.12
CA LYS A 37 -11.76 -2.52 -2.89
C LYS A 37 -11.98 -3.55 -4.00
N ILE A 38 -10.93 -3.95 -4.72
CA ILE A 38 -11.01 -4.93 -5.81
C ILE A 38 -11.50 -6.29 -5.31
N GLU A 39 -11.12 -6.67 -4.10
CA GLU A 39 -11.47 -7.96 -3.51
C GLU A 39 -12.81 -7.94 -2.77
N GLU A 40 -13.57 -6.84 -2.86
CA GLU A 40 -14.85 -6.65 -2.14
C GLU A 40 -14.72 -6.87 -0.62
N ALA A 41 -13.52 -6.64 -0.08
CA ALA A 41 -13.19 -6.80 1.33
C ALA A 41 -12.74 -5.44 1.90
N PRO A 42 -13.66 -4.47 2.07
CA PRO A 42 -13.31 -3.10 2.43
C PRO A 42 -12.66 -3.05 3.82
N ARG A 43 -11.37 -2.69 3.85
CA ARG A 43 -10.59 -2.41 5.05
C ARG A 43 -10.73 -0.93 5.37
N ARG A 44 -10.80 -0.58 6.66
CA ARG A 44 -10.83 0.83 7.06
C ARG A 44 -9.48 1.48 6.74
N ILE A 45 -9.52 2.65 6.11
CA ILE A 45 -8.32 3.43 5.77
C ILE A 45 -7.48 3.71 7.03
N ARG A 46 -8.14 3.92 8.18
CA ARG A 46 -7.49 4.05 9.48
C ARG A 46 -6.64 2.83 9.85
N ASP A 47 -7.12 1.61 9.62
CA ASP A 47 -6.36 0.40 9.96
C ASP A 47 -5.11 0.29 9.07
N VAL A 48 -5.23 0.63 7.78
CA VAL A 48 -4.10 0.66 6.85
C VAL A 48 -3.08 1.70 7.29
N ILE A 49 -3.49 2.93 7.56
CA ILE A 49 -2.59 4.01 8.03
C ILE A 49 -1.91 3.61 9.34
N ASN A 50 -2.65 3.04 10.29
CA ASN A 50 -2.11 2.70 11.60
C ASN A 50 -1.08 1.57 11.50
N VAL A 51 -1.32 0.57 10.64
CA VAL A 51 -0.36 -0.51 10.36
C VAL A 51 0.91 0.05 9.71
N PHE A 52 0.79 0.93 8.70
CA PHE A 52 1.96 1.54 8.06
C PHE A 52 2.77 2.42 9.03
N ASN A 53 2.09 3.21 9.86
CA ASN A 53 2.75 4.00 10.91
C ASN A 53 3.46 3.10 11.93
N HIS A 54 2.84 1.99 12.34
CA HIS A 54 3.44 1.05 13.26
C HIS A 54 4.68 0.37 12.66
N ILE A 55 4.61 -0.08 11.40
CA ILE A 55 5.76 -0.65 10.68
C ILE A 55 6.91 0.34 10.60
N LYS A 56 6.61 1.61 10.27
CA LYS A 56 7.62 2.68 10.21
C LYS A 56 8.27 2.92 11.56
N GLN A 57 7.48 2.93 12.63
CA GLN A 57 7.97 3.12 13.99
C GLN A 57 8.85 1.94 14.44
N VAL A 58 8.44 0.70 14.18
CA VAL A 58 9.22 -0.51 14.50
C VAL A 58 10.50 -0.60 13.69
N SER A 59 10.49 -0.19 12.41
CA SER A 59 11.69 -0.18 11.56
C SER A 59 12.70 0.92 11.94
N SER A 60 12.28 1.91 12.72
CA SER A 60 13.13 3.03 13.17
C SER A 60 13.69 2.81 14.58
N GLN A 61 13.43 1.65 15.18
CA GLN A 61 13.87 1.26 16.52
C GLN A 61 14.93 0.16 16.43
#